data_AF-A0AAN7BYJ9-F1
#
_entry.id   AF-A0AAN7BYJ9-F1
#
_cell.length_a   1.000
_cell.length_b   1.000
_cell.length_c   1.000
_cell.angle_alpha   90.00
_cell.angle_beta   90.00
_cell.angle_gamma   90.00
#
_symmetry.space_group_name_H-M   'P 1'
#
loop_
_entity.id
_entity.type
_entity.pdbx_description
1 polymer ?
#
loop_
_entity_poly.entity_id
_entity_poly.type
_entity_poly.pdbx_seq_one_letter_code
_entity_poly.pdbx_strand_id
1 'polypeptide(L)'
;MANQRPPIAAFTSNRKVHPIGNGEQAESLASHRQLPFNPESPQVPLFKPTTPSAMSGNKPIRLPPLKVLRVRNPNRNEPNPCLTIMSSVLACWASAGHSGRGCNTVEEALRSCMDAKRPPKKPGNTINYHLQRLSKRLIAQPSKKK
;
A
#
# COMPACT_ATOMS: atom_id res chain seq x y z
N MET A 1 -28.26 40.82 26.74
CA MET A 1 -27.12 40.68 25.80
C MET A 1 -27.64 40.03 24.52
N ALA A 2 -28.20 40.83 23.61
CA ALA A 2 -28.68 40.39 22.30
C ALA A 2 -27.66 40.86 21.26
N ASN A 3 -27.04 39.93 20.52
CA ASN A 3 -26.05 40.26 19.50
C ASN A 3 -26.71 40.06 18.12
N GLN A 4 -27.17 41.17 17.54
CA GLN A 4 -27.70 41.24 16.18
C GLN A 4 -26.56 41.16 15.16
N ARG A 5 -26.64 40.20 14.24
CA ARG A 5 -25.89 40.21 12.97
C ARG A 5 -26.50 41.26 12.02
N PRO A 6 -25.70 42.10 11.35
CA PRO A 6 -26.18 42.88 10.21
C PRO A 6 -26.24 42.03 8.92
N PRO A 7 -27.18 42.29 8.00
CA PRO A 7 -27.24 41.63 6.69
C PRO A 7 -26.21 42.23 5.72
N ILE A 8 -25.39 41.38 5.13
CA ILE A 8 -24.52 41.74 4.00
C ILE A 8 -25.37 41.80 2.72
N ALA A 9 -25.52 43.02 2.19
CA ALA A 9 -26.13 43.29 0.90
C ALA A 9 -25.21 42.88 -0.27
N ALA A 10 -25.85 42.33 -1.30
CA ALA A 10 -25.56 42.35 -2.73
C ALA A 10 -24.10 42.53 -3.22
N PHE A 11 -23.60 41.51 -3.92
CA PHE A 11 -22.72 41.71 -5.07
C PHE A 11 -23.30 40.94 -6.27
N THR A 12 -24.15 41.63 -7.03
CA THR A 12 -24.54 41.23 -8.38
C THR A 12 -23.41 41.64 -9.33
N SER A 13 -22.56 40.69 -9.72
CA SER A 13 -21.59 40.92 -10.79
C SER A 13 -21.89 39.98 -11.96
N ASN A 14 -22.49 40.58 -12.98
CA ASN A 14 -22.65 40.06 -14.33
C ASN A 14 -21.33 39.48 -14.84
N ARG A 15 -21.25 38.16 -15.05
CA ARG A 15 -20.19 37.57 -15.89
C ARG A 15 -20.83 36.94 -17.14
N LYS A 16 -20.74 37.72 -18.21
CA LYS A 16 -21.05 37.36 -19.60
C LYS A 16 -20.36 36.03 -19.95
N VAL A 17 -21.14 35.01 -20.26
CA VAL A 17 -20.67 33.74 -20.84
C VAL A 17 -20.47 33.98 -22.34
N HIS A 18 -19.24 33.82 -22.83
CA HIS A 18 -18.94 33.71 -24.26
C HIS A 18 -18.84 32.24 -24.65
N PRO A 19 -19.46 31.80 -25.77
CA PRO A 19 -19.35 30.43 -26.23
C PRO A 19 -18.02 30.13 -26.92
N ILE A 20 -17.61 28.87 -26.76
CA ILE A 20 -16.48 28.17 -27.37
C ILE A 20 -16.88 27.74 -28.79
N GLY A 21 -16.01 27.92 -29.80
CA GLY A 21 -16.21 27.33 -31.13
C GLY A 21 -15.20 27.71 -32.22
N ASN A 22 -14.12 26.93 -32.30
CA ASN A 22 -13.42 26.40 -33.49
C ASN A 22 -12.72 27.31 -34.53
N GLY A 23 -11.45 26.97 -34.81
CA GLY A 23 -10.57 27.49 -35.86
C GLY A 23 -9.11 27.33 -35.37
N GLU A 24 -8.49 26.16 -35.50
CA GLU A 24 -7.73 25.65 -36.66
C GLU A 24 -6.37 26.34 -36.86
N GLN A 25 -5.34 25.50 -37.01
CA GLN A 25 -3.95 25.73 -37.44
C GLN A 25 -2.96 26.22 -36.36
N ALA A 26 -1.71 25.79 -36.30
CA ALA A 26 -0.97 24.62 -36.77
C ALA A 26 0.41 24.76 -36.08
N GLU A 27 1.07 23.63 -35.82
CA GLU A 27 2.53 23.48 -35.70
C GLU A 27 3.31 24.42 -34.75
N SER A 28 3.74 23.85 -33.62
CA SER A 28 5.11 24.05 -33.17
C SER A 28 5.61 22.80 -32.46
N LEU A 29 6.56 22.14 -33.15
CA LEU A 29 7.26 20.95 -32.72
C LEU A 29 8.26 21.26 -31.58
N ALA A 30 8.45 20.24 -30.74
CA ALA A 30 9.63 19.94 -29.92
C ALA A 30 9.76 20.64 -28.55
N SER A 31 9.13 20.06 -27.53
CA SER A 31 9.85 19.36 -26.44
C SER A 31 8.90 18.77 -25.38
N HIS A 32 7.83 18.10 -25.81
CA HIS A 32 7.21 17.07 -24.98
C HIS A 32 7.71 15.72 -25.48
N ARG A 33 8.78 15.25 -24.84
CA ARG A 33 9.21 13.85 -24.94
C ARG A 33 8.16 13.00 -24.22
N GLN A 34 7.00 12.83 -24.85
CA GLN A 34 6.10 11.75 -24.51
C GLN A 34 6.83 10.47 -24.89
N LEU A 35 7.49 9.85 -23.91
CA LEU A 35 7.86 8.45 -24.05
C LEU A 35 6.57 7.70 -24.39
N PRO A 36 6.61 6.70 -25.29
CA PRO A 36 5.43 5.91 -25.57
C PRO A 36 4.92 5.39 -24.24
N PHE A 37 3.68 5.74 -23.91
CA PHE A 37 2.88 5.02 -22.92
C PHE A 37 2.72 3.63 -23.52
N ASN A 38 3.72 2.79 -23.27
CA ASN A 38 3.62 1.37 -23.50
C ASN A 38 2.50 0.93 -22.55
N PRO A 39 1.33 0.45 -23.03
CA PRO A 39 0.39 -0.26 -22.18
C PRO A 39 0.97 -1.65 -21.89
N GLU A 40 2.24 -1.72 -21.54
CA GLU A 40 2.72 -2.81 -20.74
C GLU A 40 2.03 -2.55 -19.41
N SER A 41 0.90 -3.23 -19.26
CA SER A 41 0.33 -3.62 -17.98
C SER A 41 1.39 -3.47 -16.90
N PRO A 42 1.12 -2.82 -15.76
CA PRO A 42 1.90 -3.17 -14.61
C PRO A 42 1.66 -4.67 -14.47
N GLN A 43 2.58 -5.46 -14.99
CA GLN A 43 3.03 -6.64 -14.34
C GLN A 43 3.51 -6.09 -13.00
N VAL A 44 2.53 -5.86 -12.09
CA VAL A 44 2.61 -6.48 -10.79
C VAL A 44 3.28 -7.79 -11.11
N PRO A 45 4.52 -8.03 -10.63
CA PRO A 45 4.98 -9.40 -10.63
C PRO A 45 3.77 -10.15 -10.13
N LEU A 46 3.24 -11.05 -10.96
CA LEU A 46 2.36 -12.05 -10.44
C LEU A 46 3.28 -12.71 -9.44
N PHE A 47 3.26 -12.20 -8.22
CA PHE A 47 3.60 -12.92 -7.04
C PHE A 47 2.50 -13.97 -7.04
N LYS A 48 2.65 -14.93 -7.96
CA LYS A 48 2.32 -16.31 -7.73
C LYS A 48 2.71 -16.45 -6.27
N PRO A 49 1.78 -16.82 -5.37
CA PRO A 49 2.21 -17.18 -4.03
C PRO A 49 3.37 -18.12 -4.30
N THR A 50 4.59 -17.68 -3.97
CA THR A 50 5.74 -18.55 -4.02
C THR A 50 5.35 -19.54 -2.95
N THR A 51 4.70 -20.61 -3.39
CA THR A 51 4.90 -21.93 -2.83
C THR A 51 6.39 -21.93 -2.53
N PRO A 52 6.81 -22.20 -1.28
CA PRO A 52 8.22 -22.32 -0.99
C PRO A 52 8.73 -23.40 -1.94
N SER A 53 9.27 -22.97 -3.07
CA SER A 53 9.87 -23.82 -4.08
C SER A 53 10.98 -24.48 -3.31
N ALA A 54 10.84 -25.79 -3.18
CA ALA A 54 11.72 -26.67 -2.44
C ALA A 54 13.17 -26.23 -2.70
N MET A 55 13.74 -25.50 -1.75
CA MET A 55 15.18 -25.33 -1.69
C MET A 55 15.72 -26.74 -1.46
N SER A 56 16.43 -27.26 -2.47
CA SER A 56 17.34 -28.40 -2.45
C SER A 56 16.98 -29.51 -1.46
N GLY A 57 16.62 -30.71 -1.96
CA GLY A 57 16.18 -31.93 -1.26
C GLY A 57 17.05 -32.43 -0.08
N ASN A 58 17.26 -31.59 0.93
CA ASN A 58 17.89 -31.85 2.19
C ASN A 58 16.76 -31.90 3.22
N LYS A 59 16.56 -33.10 3.76
CA LYS A 59 15.74 -33.35 4.95
C LYS A 59 15.99 -32.25 6.00
N PRO A 60 14.93 -31.65 6.56
CA PRO A 60 15.07 -30.56 7.53
C PRO A 60 15.95 -31.02 8.70
N ILE A 61 16.90 -30.18 9.08
CA ILE A 61 17.83 -30.43 10.18
C ILE A 61 17.02 -30.67 11.47
N ARG A 62 17.42 -31.67 12.26
CA ARG A 62 16.85 -31.91 13.58
C ARG A 62 17.34 -30.83 14.53
N LEU A 63 16.41 -30.12 15.17
CA LEU A 63 16.75 -29.06 16.11
C LEU A 63 17.47 -29.65 17.33
N PRO A 64 18.51 -28.99 17.86
CA PRO A 64 19.11 -29.36 19.14
C PRO A 64 18.07 -29.24 20.28
N PRO A 65 18.32 -29.85 21.45
CA PRO A 65 17.39 -29.77 22.58
C PRO A 65 17.21 -28.32 23.06
N LEU A 66 16.02 -27.77 22.82
CA LEU A 66 15.62 -26.41 23.18
C LEU A 66 14.74 -26.43 24.43
N LYS A 67 14.85 -25.39 25.25
CA LYS A 67 14.00 -25.22 26.45
C LYS A 67 12.52 -25.04 26.10
N VAL A 68 12.20 -24.25 25.07
CA VAL A 68 10.82 -23.99 24.60
C VAL A 68 10.82 -23.78 23.09
N LEU A 69 9.97 -24.51 22.37
CA LEU A 69 9.69 -24.29 20.95
C LEU A 69 8.58 -23.24 20.79
N ARG A 70 8.92 -22.05 20.29
CA ARG A 70 7.95 -20.98 20.05
C ARG A 70 8.34 -20.10 18.86
N VAL A 71 7.35 -19.57 18.17
CA VAL A 71 7.52 -18.49 17.20
C VAL A 71 7.42 -17.16 17.95
N ARG A 72 8.42 -16.28 17.75
CA ARG A 72 8.49 -14.98 18.44
C ARG A 72 7.33 -14.05 18.04
N ASN A 73 7.06 -13.95 16.75
CA ASN A 73 5.99 -13.12 16.18
C ASN A 73 5.00 -14.05 15.44
N PRO A 74 3.99 -14.59 16.12
CA PRO A 74 3.07 -15.57 15.52
C PRO A 74 2.04 -14.93 14.57
N ASN A 75 1.80 -13.62 14.71
CA ASN A 75 0.91 -12.85 13.86
C ASN A 75 1.73 -12.03 12.86
N ARG A 76 1.27 -11.98 11.61
CA ARG A 76 1.87 -11.10 10.60
C ARG A 76 1.54 -9.65 10.97
N ASN A 77 2.55 -8.78 10.93
CA ASN A 77 2.31 -7.35 11.02
C ASN A 77 1.71 -6.90 9.68
N GLU A 78 0.45 -6.46 9.69
CA GLU A 78 -0.17 -5.89 8.50
C GLU A 78 0.35 -4.45 8.34
N PRO A 79 1.04 -4.12 7.24
CA PRO A 79 1.50 -2.75 7.02
C PRO A 79 0.31 -1.80 6.88
N ASN A 80 0.52 -0.52 7.21
CA ASN A 80 -0.54 0.48 7.07
C ASN A 80 -0.88 0.65 5.57
N PRO A 81 -2.17 0.49 5.18
CA PRO A 81 -2.58 0.52 3.77
C PRO A 81 -2.29 1.87 3.08
N CYS A 82 -2.26 2.97 3.84
CA CYS A 82 -2.01 4.30 3.27
C CYS A 82 -0.53 4.53 2.94
N LEU A 83 0.39 3.70 3.43
CA LEU A 83 1.82 3.83 3.08
C LEU A 83 2.07 3.53 1.61
N THR A 84 1.34 2.58 1.03
CA THR A 84 1.43 2.25 -0.40
C THR A 84 0.92 3.40 -1.27
N ILE A 85 -0.09 4.14 -0.81
CA ILE A 85 -0.64 5.29 -1.53
C ILE A 85 0.27 6.51 -1.33
N MET A 86 0.84 6.68 -0.14
CA MET A 86 1.86 7.70 0.10
C MET A 86 3.05 7.55 -0.84
N SER A 87 3.57 6.33 -1.02
CA SER A 87 4.69 6.08 -1.93
C SER A 87 4.33 6.34 -3.39
N SER A 88 3.08 6.08 -3.81
CA SER A 88 2.63 6.41 -5.16
C SER A 88 2.47 7.91 -5.40
N VAL A 89 2.04 8.70 -4.40
CA VAL A 89 2.05 10.18 -4.49
C VAL A 89 3.47 10.70 -4.69
N LEU A 90 4.43 10.19 -3.91
CA LEU A 90 5.84 10.58 -4.06
C LEU A 90 6.40 10.22 -5.44
N ALA A 91 6.07 9.03 -5.96
CA ALA A 91 6.44 8.62 -7.31
C ALA A 91 5.80 9.49 -8.40
N CYS A 92 4.56 9.94 -8.19
CA CYS A 92 3.87 10.85 -9.10
C CYS A 92 4.56 12.20 -9.17
N TRP A 93 4.92 12.78 -8.02
CA TRP A 93 5.66 14.05 -7.97
C TRP A 93 7.06 13.93 -8.57
N ALA A 94 7.72 12.78 -8.38
CA ALA A 94 9.02 12.52 -9.01
C ALA A 94 8.94 12.48 -10.55
N SER A 95 7.80 12.06 -11.11
CA SER A 95 7.64 11.86 -12.56
C SER A 95 7.01 13.05 -13.27
N ALA A 96 5.99 13.68 -12.66
CA ALA A 96 5.18 14.74 -13.26
C ALA A 96 5.47 16.14 -12.68
N GLY A 97 6.36 16.23 -11.69
CA GLY A 97 6.62 17.46 -10.93
C GLY A 97 5.67 17.63 -9.75
N HIS A 98 6.07 18.51 -8.82
CA HIS A 98 5.28 18.83 -7.63
C HIS A 98 3.92 19.39 -8.04
N SER A 99 2.84 18.73 -7.62
CA SER A 99 1.46 19.10 -7.97
C SER A 99 1.18 19.18 -9.48
N GLY A 100 1.82 18.32 -10.29
CA GLY A 100 1.50 18.18 -11.70
C GLY A 100 0.03 17.82 -11.91
N ARG A 101 -0.60 18.31 -13.00
CA ARG A 101 -2.04 18.13 -13.29
C ARG A 101 -2.51 16.66 -13.37
N GLY A 102 -1.60 15.68 -13.34
CA GLY A 102 -1.87 14.26 -13.35
C GLY A 102 -1.88 13.56 -11.97
N CYS A 103 -1.49 14.22 -10.87
CA CYS A 103 -1.38 13.56 -9.56
C CYS A 103 -2.64 13.64 -8.68
N ASN A 104 -3.65 14.42 -9.08
CA ASN A 104 -4.87 14.65 -8.29
C ASN A 104 -5.60 13.37 -7.87
N THR A 105 -5.64 12.35 -8.74
CA THR A 105 -6.34 11.09 -8.45
C THR A 105 -5.66 10.29 -7.35
N VAL A 106 -4.32 10.30 -7.32
CA VAL A 106 -3.51 9.59 -6.32
C VAL A 106 -3.54 10.35 -4.99
N GLU A 107 -3.55 11.68 -5.04
CA GLU A 107 -3.73 12.53 -3.87
C GLU A 107 -5.11 12.36 -3.23
N GLU A 108 -6.17 12.23 -4.04
CA GLU A 108 -7.53 11.98 -3.53
C GLU A 108 -7.66 10.59 -2.90
N ALA A 109 -7.04 9.57 -3.50
CA ALA A 109 -6.95 8.24 -2.91
C ALA A 109 -6.23 8.26 -1.55
N LEU A 110 -5.22 9.12 -1.39
CA LEU A 110 -4.53 9.28 -0.11
C LEU A 110 -5.44 9.90 0.95
N ARG A 111 -6.20 10.94 0.60
CA ARG A 111 -7.20 11.55 1.52
C ARG A 111 -8.23 10.53 1.97
N SER A 112 -8.82 9.82 1.01
CA SER A 112 -9.77 8.74 1.28
C SER A 112 -9.20 7.68 2.23
N CYS A 113 -7.92 7.31 2.07
CA CYS A 113 -7.29 6.33 2.95
C CYS A 113 -7.08 6.84 4.39
N MET A 114 -6.72 8.11 4.56
CA MET A 114 -6.49 8.70 5.88
C MET A 114 -7.79 9.00 6.63
N ASP A 115 -8.86 9.32 5.89
CA ASP A 115 -10.20 9.52 6.45
C ASP A 115 -10.88 8.20 6.84
N ALA A 116 -10.48 7.09 6.21
CA ALA A 116 -11.01 5.77 6.51
C ALA A 116 -10.66 5.32 7.93
N LYS A 117 -11.62 4.64 8.60
CA LYS A 117 -11.39 4.08 9.93
C LYS A 117 -10.37 2.94 9.85
N ARG A 118 -9.47 2.89 10.84
CA ARG A 118 -8.49 1.81 10.97
C ARG A 118 -9.18 0.44 11.01
N PRO A 119 -8.68 -0.56 10.24
CA PRO A 119 -9.27 -1.90 10.24
C PRO A 119 -9.14 -2.55 11.62
N PRO A 120 -10.08 -3.43 11.99
CA PRO A 120 -10.01 -4.15 13.25
C PRO A 120 -8.78 -5.08 13.27
N LYS A 121 -8.23 -5.31 14.47
CA LYS A 121 -7.10 -6.22 14.66
C LYS A 121 -7.55 -7.65 14.36
N LYS A 122 -6.73 -8.38 13.60
CA LYS A 122 -6.94 -9.81 13.35
C LYS A 122 -6.83 -10.59 14.67
N PRO A 123 -7.60 -11.67 14.85
CA PRO A 123 -7.49 -12.53 16.03
C PRO A 123 -6.09 -13.13 16.13
N GLY A 124 -5.64 -13.40 17.36
CA GLY A 124 -4.31 -13.94 17.62
C GLY A 124 -4.16 -15.40 17.15
N ASN A 125 -3.01 -15.72 16.59
CA ASN A 125 -2.65 -17.07 16.16
C ASN A 125 -2.24 -17.95 17.36
N THR A 126 -2.84 -19.14 17.46
CA THR A 126 -2.61 -20.12 18.53
C THR A 126 -1.44 -21.08 18.27
N ILE A 127 -0.61 -20.82 17.26
CA ILE A 127 0.53 -21.68 16.89
C ILE A 127 1.43 -22.08 18.07
N ASN A 128 1.72 -21.13 18.99
CA ASN A 128 2.59 -21.40 20.14
C ASN A 128 1.98 -22.41 21.12
N TYR A 129 0.66 -22.50 21.23
CA TYR A 129 -0.02 -23.52 22.04
C TYR A 129 0.24 -24.92 21.49
N HIS A 130 0.10 -25.10 20.17
CA HIS A 130 0.32 -26.39 19.52
C HIS A 130 1.80 -26.78 19.50
N LEU A 131 2.70 -25.84 19.26
CA LEU A 131 4.15 -26.09 19.26
C LEU A 131 4.66 -26.53 20.63
N GLN A 132 4.13 -25.97 21.72
CA GLN A 132 4.49 -26.41 23.08
C GLN A 132 4.05 -27.85 23.35
N ARG A 133 2.83 -28.23 22.94
CA ARG A 133 2.33 -29.61 23.09
C ARG A 133 3.12 -30.61 22.25
N LEU A 134 3.51 -30.22 21.04
CA LEU A 134 4.24 -31.06 20.08
C LEU A 134 5.76 -31.05 20.31
N SER A 135 6.29 -30.11 21.09
CA SER A 135 7.73 -29.92 21.31
C SER A 135 8.46 -31.21 21.70
N LYS A 136 7.85 -32.01 22.60
CA LYS A 136 8.41 -33.29 23.04
C LYS A 136 8.47 -34.34 21.94
N ARG A 137 7.59 -34.30 20.94
CA ARG A 137 7.58 -35.25 19.82
C ARG A 137 8.46 -34.80 18.66
N LEU A 138 8.63 -33.49 18.49
CA LEU A 138 9.41 -32.89 17.41
C LEU A 138 10.91 -32.76 17.75
N ILE A 139 11.23 -32.56 19.03
CA ILE A 139 12.61 -32.34 19.53
C ILE A 139 13.18 -33.60 20.21
N ALA A 140 12.35 -34.61 20.55
CA ALA A 140 12.88 -35.87 21.05
C ALA A 140 13.66 -36.61 19.96
N GLN A 141 14.99 -36.52 20.04
CA GLN A 141 16.05 -37.55 20.07
C GLN A 141 17.39 -36.84 19.70
N PRO A 142 18.51 -37.09 20.40
CA PRO A 142 19.04 -38.43 20.60
C PRO A 142 18.95 -38.94 22.04
N SER A 143 18.72 -40.24 22.16
CA SER A 143 18.96 -41.03 23.35
C SER A 143 20.37 -40.74 23.87
N LYS A 144 20.45 -40.57 25.20
CA LYS A 144 21.70 -40.41 25.96
C LYS A 144 22.78 -41.34 25.40
N LYS A 145 23.90 -40.79 24.91
CA LYS A 145 25.16 -41.52 24.90
C LYS A 145 25.99 -41.07 26.10
N LYS A 146 26.42 -42.11 26.80
CA LYS A 146 27.17 -42.20 28.05
C LYS A 146 28.51 -41.49 27.95
#